data_AF-A0A660PGP1-F1
#
_entry.id   AF-A0A660PGP1-F1
#
_cell.length_a   1.000
_cell.length_b   1.000
_cell.length_c   1.000
_cell.angle_alpha   90.00
_cell.angle_beta   90.00
_cell.angle_gamma   90.00
#
_symmetry.space_group_name_H-M   'P 1'
#
loop_
_entity.id
_entity.type
_entity.pdbx_description
1 polymer ?
#
loop_
_entity_poly.entity_id
_entity_poly.type
_entity_poly.pdbx_seq_one_letter_code
_entity_poly.pdbx_strand_id
1 'polypeptide(L)'
;MPFVDSLAIYCKTNTISDGTFILDLEQGARDWLTKVGLSSAYTVNLYPVETGGFGFDDIRAQVLESQDVILLLGFWEEIEPGFCERIGGHYVTVAGTCTDLVDSALCISDPYFDMHEGEPPAGSAHGSDVHNDAFYISGPHGTIYHDRYNVAPTTCQAITPPIFEVELVNYPVLSGNVTNFAGQNLYDLTITPIPPQGGQIHTIIEYALVICPASCPDADDDGICDDVDNCPNTPNPSQSDVDGDGVGDVCDNCPNTPNPSQSDVDGDGVGDVCDNCPNTPNPDQTDSDGDGIGDACDTCCRYRGDVNHLGG
;
A
#
# COMPACT_ATOMS: atom_id res chain seq x y z
N MET A 1 -17.14 8.29 10.90
CA MET A 1 -17.49 7.48 9.73
C MET A 1 -16.22 7.42 8.91
N PRO A 2 -15.69 6.22 8.66
CA PRO A 2 -14.52 6.05 7.81
C PRO A 2 -14.76 6.66 6.42
N PHE A 3 -13.67 6.99 5.72
CA PHE A 3 -13.74 7.72 4.44
C PHE A 3 -14.63 7.00 3.45
N VAL A 4 -14.50 5.68 3.36
CA VAL A 4 -15.25 4.83 2.43
C VAL A 4 -16.76 4.84 2.72
N ASP A 5 -17.20 4.71 3.98
CA ASP A 5 -18.64 4.80 4.32
C ASP A 5 -19.20 6.19 4.05
N SER A 6 -18.38 7.21 4.28
CA SER A 6 -18.76 8.59 4.04
C SER A 6 -18.87 8.84 2.54
N LEU A 7 -17.87 8.41 1.76
CA LEU A 7 -17.83 8.46 0.30
C LEU A 7 -19.02 7.71 -0.26
N ALA A 8 -19.35 6.54 0.27
CA ALA A 8 -20.53 5.76 -0.11
C ALA A 8 -21.84 6.54 0.05
N ILE A 9 -21.95 7.42 1.05
CA ILE A 9 -23.12 8.30 1.22
C ILE A 9 -23.13 9.42 0.17
N TYR A 10 -21.98 10.04 -0.14
CA TYR A 10 -21.91 11.08 -1.19
C TYR A 10 -22.15 10.51 -2.58
N CYS A 11 -21.61 9.32 -2.80
CA CYS A 11 -21.76 8.51 -4.00
C CYS A 11 -23.08 7.71 -3.96
N LYS A 12 -23.93 7.80 -2.93
CA LYS A 12 -25.21 7.07 -2.88
C LYS A 12 -25.10 5.55 -3.16
N THR A 13 -23.92 4.93 -2.98
CA THR A 13 -23.70 3.50 -3.22
C THR A 13 -24.40 2.65 -2.16
N ASN A 14 -24.75 3.24 -1.01
CA ASN A 14 -25.54 2.64 0.05
C ASN A 14 -27.07 2.80 -0.11
N THR A 15 -27.55 3.18 -1.29
CA THR A 15 -28.99 3.40 -1.55
C THR A 15 -29.57 2.34 -2.48
N ILE A 16 -30.89 2.14 -2.41
CA ILE A 16 -31.67 1.21 -3.27
C ILE A 16 -31.93 1.76 -4.69
N SER A 17 -31.30 2.87 -5.08
CA SER A 17 -31.41 3.48 -6.41
C SER A 17 -30.19 3.15 -7.28
N ASP A 18 -30.31 3.40 -8.59
CA ASP A 18 -29.19 3.34 -9.55
C ASP A 18 -27.95 3.98 -8.92
N GLY A 19 -26.80 3.27 -8.98
CA GLY A 19 -25.59 3.72 -8.30
C GLY A 19 -25.03 5.03 -8.84
N THR A 20 -23.89 5.43 -8.28
CA THR A 20 -23.20 6.63 -8.72
C THR A 20 -22.42 6.39 -9.98
N PHE A 21 -22.54 7.35 -10.89
CA PHE A 21 -21.78 7.37 -12.12
C PHE A 21 -20.30 7.56 -11.79
N ILE A 22 -19.39 6.91 -12.52
CA ILE A 22 -17.96 6.88 -12.15
C ILE A 22 -17.34 8.29 -12.02
N LEU A 23 -17.79 9.25 -12.85
CA LEU A 23 -17.34 10.65 -12.79
C LEU A 23 -17.86 11.41 -11.57
N ASP A 24 -18.98 10.97 -11.00
CA ASP A 24 -19.52 11.54 -9.75
C ASP A 24 -18.74 11.02 -8.53
N LEU A 25 -17.94 9.95 -8.67
CA LEU A 25 -17.10 9.42 -7.60
C LEU A 25 -15.90 10.35 -7.33
N GLU A 26 -15.24 10.82 -8.39
CA GLU A 26 -14.18 11.82 -8.30
C GLU A 26 -14.70 13.11 -7.65
N GLN A 27 -15.84 13.63 -8.14
CA GLN A 27 -16.47 14.82 -7.57
C GLN A 27 -16.94 14.58 -6.13
N GLY A 28 -17.48 13.39 -5.82
CA GLY A 28 -17.88 13.00 -4.47
C GLY A 28 -16.72 12.98 -3.48
N ALA A 29 -15.55 12.49 -3.88
CA ALA A 29 -14.33 12.53 -3.08
C ALA A 29 -13.87 13.98 -2.83
N ARG A 30 -13.89 14.84 -3.86
CA ARG A 30 -13.57 16.28 -3.72
C ARG A 30 -14.55 17.01 -2.79
N ASP A 31 -15.85 16.72 -2.92
CA ASP A 31 -16.90 17.30 -2.07
C ASP A 31 -16.73 16.86 -0.61
N TRP A 32 -16.38 15.60 -0.38
CA TRP A 32 -16.06 15.09 0.96
C TRP A 32 -14.85 15.82 1.55
N LEU A 33 -13.73 15.90 0.82
CA LEU A 33 -12.52 16.61 1.25
C LEU A 33 -12.82 18.06 1.62
N THR A 34 -13.66 18.72 0.82
CA THR A 34 -14.14 20.08 1.11
C THR A 34 -14.93 20.14 2.42
N LYS A 35 -15.83 19.18 2.66
CA LYS A 35 -16.64 19.14 3.88
C LYS A 35 -15.80 18.91 5.14
N VAL A 36 -14.74 18.11 5.06
CA VAL A 36 -13.84 17.85 6.20
C VAL A 36 -12.71 18.87 6.34
N GLY A 37 -12.64 19.86 5.44
CA GLY A 37 -11.64 20.94 5.49
C GLY A 37 -10.27 20.56 4.94
N LEU A 38 -10.18 19.50 4.13
CA LEU A 38 -8.95 18.97 3.54
C LEU A 38 -8.82 19.25 2.03
N SER A 39 -9.71 20.04 1.43
CA SER A 39 -9.73 20.30 -0.02
C SER A 39 -8.46 20.93 -0.60
N SER A 40 -7.66 21.61 0.22
CA SER A 40 -6.37 22.17 -0.19
C SER A 40 -5.17 21.29 0.20
N ALA A 41 -5.40 20.26 1.01
CA ALA A 41 -4.37 19.34 1.47
C ALA A 41 -4.21 18.16 0.51
N TYR A 42 -5.24 17.84 -0.28
CA TYR A 42 -5.23 16.71 -1.21
C TYR A 42 -5.78 17.09 -2.59
N THR A 43 -5.20 16.47 -3.61
CA THR A 43 -5.75 16.35 -4.96
C THR A 43 -6.40 14.99 -5.12
N VAL A 44 -7.34 14.89 -6.05
CA VAL A 44 -8.06 13.66 -6.38
C VAL A 44 -7.96 13.52 -7.89
N ASN A 45 -7.61 12.35 -8.40
CA ASN A 45 -7.58 12.07 -9.83
C ASN A 45 -8.20 10.70 -10.09
N LEU A 46 -9.04 10.58 -11.11
CA LEU A 46 -9.64 9.32 -11.52
C LEU A 46 -9.02 8.89 -12.85
N TYR A 47 -8.36 7.73 -12.85
CA TYR A 47 -7.69 7.18 -14.03
C TYR A 47 -8.45 5.97 -14.57
N PRO A 48 -8.82 5.95 -15.87
CA PRO A 48 -9.26 4.72 -16.52
C PRO A 48 -8.10 3.74 -16.62
N VAL A 49 -8.33 2.48 -16.28
CA VAL A 49 -7.31 1.43 -16.37
C VAL A 49 -7.38 0.78 -17.75
N GLU A 50 -6.45 1.12 -18.63
CA GLU A 50 -6.50 0.76 -20.06
C GLU A 50 -5.12 0.55 -20.71
N THR A 51 -5.11 -0.17 -21.83
CA THR A 51 -3.89 -0.49 -22.60
C THR A 51 -3.15 0.76 -23.04
N GLY A 52 -1.86 0.86 -22.67
CA GLY A 52 -1.01 1.99 -23.07
C GLY A 52 -1.37 3.32 -22.39
N GLY A 53 -2.27 3.29 -21.42
CA GLY A 53 -2.58 4.36 -20.48
C GLY A 53 -2.12 3.99 -19.07
N PHE A 54 -2.98 4.24 -18.08
CA PHE A 54 -2.72 3.95 -16.67
C PHE A 54 -2.95 2.46 -16.39
N GLY A 55 -1.89 1.70 -16.11
CA GLY A 55 -1.90 0.25 -15.93
C GLY A 55 -1.59 -0.21 -14.50
N PHE A 56 -1.29 -1.50 -14.34
CA PHE A 56 -0.91 -2.08 -13.05
C PHE A 56 0.36 -1.42 -12.47
N ASP A 57 1.37 -1.18 -13.30
CA ASP A 57 2.62 -0.57 -12.85
C ASP A 57 2.41 0.87 -12.34
N ASP A 58 1.48 1.62 -12.95
CA ASP A 58 1.11 2.96 -12.47
C ASP A 58 0.34 2.87 -11.15
N ILE A 59 -0.64 1.97 -11.03
CA ILE A 59 -1.34 1.71 -9.75
C ILE A 59 -0.31 1.40 -8.66
N ARG A 60 0.62 0.49 -8.95
CA ARG A 60 1.68 0.09 -8.05
C ARG A 60 2.55 1.27 -7.63
N ALA A 61 2.94 2.13 -8.57
CA ALA A 61 3.74 3.32 -8.26
C ALA A 61 2.99 4.26 -7.31
N GLN A 62 1.72 4.55 -7.56
CA GLN A 62 0.91 5.39 -6.66
C GLN A 62 0.80 4.78 -5.25
N VAL A 63 0.60 3.46 -5.15
CA VAL A 63 0.56 2.75 -3.86
C VAL A 63 1.91 2.82 -3.14
N LEU A 64 3.04 2.68 -3.85
CA LEU A 64 4.39 2.77 -3.27
C LEU A 64 4.78 4.19 -2.87
N GLU A 65 4.26 5.21 -3.54
CA GLU A 65 4.37 6.62 -3.15
C GLU A 65 3.49 6.98 -1.92
N SER A 66 2.99 5.96 -1.21
CA SER A 66 2.01 6.05 -0.11
C SER A 66 0.77 6.87 -0.45
N GLN A 67 0.36 6.88 -1.72
CA GLN A 67 -0.86 7.58 -2.10
C GLN A 67 -2.08 6.73 -1.80
N ASP A 68 -3.17 7.43 -1.55
CA ASP A 68 -4.45 6.82 -1.24
C ASP A 68 -5.08 6.30 -2.54
N VAL A 69 -5.11 4.98 -2.76
CA VAL A 69 -5.67 4.38 -3.98
C VAL A 69 -6.95 3.59 -3.71
N ILE A 70 -8.02 3.96 -4.43
CA ILE A 70 -9.28 3.21 -4.49
C ILE A 70 -9.45 2.64 -5.90
N LEU A 71 -9.65 1.34 -5.99
CA LEU A 71 -9.92 0.67 -7.26
C LEU A 71 -11.42 0.51 -7.45
N LEU A 72 -11.88 0.70 -8.69
CA LEU A 72 -13.23 0.38 -9.10
C LEU A 72 -13.18 -0.91 -9.92
N LEU A 73 -13.82 -1.93 -9.38
CA LEU A 73 -13.88 -3.27 -9.92
C LEU A 73 -15.15 -3.44 -10.75
N GLY A 74 -15.00 -4.01 -11.94
CA GLY A 74 -16.08 -4.54 -12.77
C GLY A 74 -16.14 -6.06 -12.65
N PHE A 75 -17.35 -6.60 -12.52
CA PHE A 75 -17.59 -8.04 -12.61
C PHE A 75 -18.12 -8.38 -13.99
N TRP A 76 -17.40 -9.24 -14.69
CA TRP A 76 -17.62 -9.59 -16.08
C TRP A 76 -17.80 -11.10 -16.20
N GLU A 77 -18.94 -11.53 -16.70
CA GLU A 77 -19.24 -12.96 -16.85
C GLU A 77 -18.98 -13.42 -18.27
N GLU A 78 -18.24 -14.51 -18.40
CA GLU A 78 -18.01 -15.17 -19.67
C GLU A 78 -19.32 -15.79 -20.19
N ILE A 79 -19.87 -15.23 -21.27
CA ILE A 79 -21.11 -15.72 -21.89
C ILE A 79 -20.85 -16.61 -23.12
N GLU A 80 -19.70 -16.40 -23.77
CA GLU A 80 -19.13 -17.26 -24.80
C GLU A 80 -17.62 -17.37 -24.57
N PRO A 81 -16.95 -18.43 -25.03
CA PRO A 81 -15.51 -18.60 -24.79
C PRO A 81 -14.68 -17.38 -25.21
N GLY A 82 -14.03 -16.73 -24.24
CA GLY A 82 -13.22 -15.52 -24.42
C GLY A 82 -14.00 -14.21 -24.53
N PHE A 83 -15.33 -14.22 -24.37
CA PHE A 83 -16.19 -13.05 -24.45
C PHE A 83 -17.03 -12.87 -23.19
N CYS A 84 -16.90 -11.69 -22.60
CA CYS A 84 -17.61 -11.35 -21.36
C CYS A 84 -18.62 -10.22 -21.57
N GLU A 85 -19.68 -10.28 -20.76
CA GLU A 85 -20.60 -9.16 -20.53
C GLU A 85 -20.55 -8.73 -19.06
N ARG A 86 -20.74 -7.43 -18.83
CA ARG A 86 -20.73 -6.86 -17.48
C ARG A 86 -21.98 -7.29 -16.72
N ILE A 87 -21.79 -7.82 -15.51
CA ILE A 87 -22.87 -8.25 -14.61
C ILE A 87 -22.95 -7.40 -13.33
N GLY A 88 -21.90 -6.63 -13.03
CA GLY A 88 -21.85 -5.78 -11.83
C GLY A 88 -20.49 -5.14 -11.61
N GLY A 89 -20.25 -4.71 -10.36
CA GLY A 89 -18.99 -4.14 -9.91
C GLY A 89 -19.10 -3.56 -8.50
N HIS A 90 -17.96 -3.20 -7.90
CA HIS A 90 -17.87 -2.49 -6.62
C HIS A 90 -16.55 -1.69 -6.56
N TYR A 91 -16.21 -1.05 -5.43
CA TYR A 91 -14.91 -0.41 -5.22
C TYR A 91 -14.15 -1.05 -4.05
N VAL A 92 -12.83 -0.99 -4.04
CA VAL A 92 -11.99 -1.50 -2.96
C VAL A 92 -10.85 -0.53 -2.65
N THR A 93 -10.34 -0.54 -1.43
CA THR A 93 -9.16 0.25 -1.05
C THR A 93 -7.90 -0.61 -1.16
N VAL A 94 -6.82 -0.05 -1.68
CA VAL A 94 -5.52 -0.72 -1.77
C VAL A 94 -4.66 -0.29 -0.59
N ALA A 95 -4.22 -1.26 0.20
CA ALA A 95 -3.40 -1.02 1.38
C ALA A 95 -1.90 -1.24 1.14
N GLY A 96 -1.54 -1.86 0.02
CA GLY A 96 -0.15 -2.09 -0.32
C GLY A 96 0.08 -2.93 -1.56
N THR A 97 1.33 -3.02 -1.95
CA THR A 97 1.85 -3.83 -3.05
C THR A 97 3.25 -4.31 -2.70
N CYS A 98 3.71 -5.38 -3.32
CA CYS A 98 5.09 -5.84 -3.13
C CYS A 98 6.09 -4.92 -3.86
N THR A 99 7.28 -4.75 -3.28
CA THR A 99 8.38 -3.95 -3.85
C THR A 99 9.18 -4.71 -4.92
N ASP A 100 9.08 -6.04 -4.99
CA ASP A 100 9.71 -6.85 -6.03
C ASP A 100 9.00 -6.68 -7.38
N LEU A 101 9.73 -6.32 -8.43
CA LEU A 101 9.19 -6.09 -9.78
C LEU A 101 8.59 -7.35 -10.43
N VAL A 102 8.94 -8.55 -9.96
CA VAL A 102 8.31 -9.78 -10.47
C VAL A 102 6.99 -10.10 -9.81
N ASP A 103 6.68 -9.47 -8.67
CA ASP A 103 5.42 -9.67 -7.98
C ASP A 103 4.35 -8.72 -8.51
N SER A 104 3.21 -9.31 -8.88
CA SER A 104 2.04 -8.64 -9.45
C SER A 104 0.87 -8.86 -8.49
N ALA A 105 0.96 -8.31 -7.29
CA ALA A 105 -0.07 -8.49 -6.28
C ALA A 105 -0.39 -7.20 -5.55
N LEU A 106 -1.67 -7.06 -5.21
CA LEU A 106 -2.20 -5.98 -4.41
C LEU A 106 -2.74 -6.55 -3.10
N CYS A 107 -2.45 -5.87 -2.01
CA CYS A 107 -3.07 -6.08 -0.71
C CYS A 107 -4.30 -5.17 -0.67
N ILE A 108 -5.48 -5.78 -0.65
CA ILE A 108 -6.76 -5.08 -0.78
C ILE A 108 -7.53 -5.23 0.52
N SER A 109 -8.16 -4.14 0.96
CA SER A 109 -9.24 -4.20 1.94
C SER A 109 -10.56 -4.12 1.20
N ASP A 110 -11.37 -5.17 1.33
CA ASP A 110 -12.69 -5.28 0.73
C ASP A 110 -13.76 -5.42 1.82
N PRO A 111 -14.77 -4.54 1.86
CA PRO A 111 -15.85 -4.62 2.85
C PRO A 111 -16.75 -5.86 2.71
N TYR A 112 -16.71 -6.62 1.61
CA TYR A 112 -17.63 -7.73 1.34
C TYR A 112 -17.01 -9.12 1.38
N PHE A 113 -15.75 -9.25 0.98
CA PHE A 113 -15.09 -10.54 0.81
C PHE A 113 -13.80 -10.62 1.63
N ASP A 114 -13.98 -10.59 2.94
CA ASP A 114 -12.89 -10.84 3.86
C ASP A 114 -12.67 -12.35 4.06
N MET A 115 -11.51 -12.85 3.62
CA MET A 115 -11.11 -14.24 3.81
C MET A 115 -10.15 -14.45 5.00
N HIS A 116 -9.64 -13.39 5.66
CA HIS A 116 -8.63 -13.51 6.74
C HIS A 116 -8.67 -12.48 7.91
N GLU A 117 -9.55 -11.48 7.94
CA GLU A 117 -9.75 -10.58 9.08
C GLU A 117 -10.68 -11.26 10.10
N GLY A 118 -10.10 -12.08 10.96
CA GLY A 118 -10.82 -12.50 12.17
C GLY A 118 -11.33 -11.27 12.94
N GLU A 119 -12.53 -11.37 13.53
CA GLU A 119 -13.12 -10.33 14.38
C GLU A 119 -12.05 -9.70 15.30
N PRO A 120 -11.91 -8.36 15.31
CA PRO A 120 -10.90 -7.71 16.13
C PRO A 120 -11.12 -8.04 17.62
N PRO A 121 -10.07 -8.08 18.45
CA PRO A 121 -10.19 -8.45 19.86
C PRO A 121 -11.26 -7.61 20.59
N ALA A 122 -12.00 -8.25 21.50
CA ALA A 122 -13.05 -7.60 22.28
C ALA A 122 -12.52 -6.35 23.01
N GLY A 123 -13.05 -5.17 22.67
CA GLY A 123 -12.59 -3.88 23.16
C GLY A 123 -12.04 -2.95 22.07
N SER A 124 -11.92 -3.42 20.83
CA SER A 124 -11.68 -2.58 19.66
C SER A 124 -12.84 -1.61 19.43
N ALA A 125 -12.55 -0.39 18.98
CA ALA A 125 -13.53 0.70 18.89
C ALA A 125 -14.68 0.43 17.90
N HIS A 126 -14.50 -0.54 16.99
CA HIS A 126 -15.43 -0.91 15.93
C HIS A 126 -15.44 -2.44 15.74
N GLY A 127 -16.61 -3.01 15.42
CA GLY A 127 -16.79 -4.44 15.13
C GLY A 127 -16.91 -4.71 13.62
N SER A 128 -17.14 -5.95 13.21
CA SER A 128 -17.11 -6.36 11.80
C SER A 128 -18.12 -5.67 10.87
N ASP A 129 -19.16 -5.06 11.42
CA ASP A 129 -20.11 -4.23 10.67
C ASP A 129 -19.52 -2.87 10.21
N VAL A 130 -18.22 -2.63 10.47
CA VAL A 130 -17.49 -1.38 10.20
C VAL A 130 -16.17 -1.65 9.45
N HIS A 131 -16.01 -2.81 8.77
CA HIS A 131 -14.82 -3.04 7.94
C HIS A 131 -14.83 -2.12 6.72
N ASN A 132 -14.16 -0.99 6.90
CA ASN A 132 -13.63 -0.11 5.90
C ASN A 132 -12.62 0.86 6.54
N ASP A 133 -11.78 0.39 7.48
CA ASP A 133 -10.92 1.31 8.25
C ASP A 133 -9.66 1.76 7.48
N ALA A 134 -9.92 2.26 6.27
CA ALA A 134 -9.43 3.50 5.68
C ALA A 134 -9.50 4.75 6.61
N PHE A 135 -9.26 4.63 7.92
CA PHE A 135 -8.80 5.77 8.71
C PHE A 135 -7.39 6.22 8.27
N TYR A 136 -6.74 5.33 7.50
CA TYR A 136 -5.33 5.20 7.11
C TYR A 136 -5.21 4.83 5.61
N ILE A 137 -5.88 5.52 4.67
CA ILE A 137 -5.80 5.13 3.24
C ILE A 137 -4.34 5.11 2.72
N SER A 138 -3.41 5.77 3.42
CA SER A 138 -2.13 5.20 3.80
C SER A 138 -1.68 5.78 5.16
N GLY A 139 -1.11 4.92 6.00
CA GLY A 139 -0.38 5.23 7.24
C GLY A 139 0.57 4.05 7.48
N PRO A 140 1.72 4.24 8.16
CA PRO A 140 2.96 3.53 7.88
C PRO A 140 2.75 2.02 7.75
N HIS A 141 2.97 1.58 6.51
CA HIS A 141 3.12 0.24 5.99
C HIS A 141 2.66 -0.94 6.89
N GLY A 142 1.64 -1.64 6.41
CA GLY A 142 1.45 -3.07 6.66
C GLY A 142 0.94 -3.45 8.05
N THR A 143 -0.39 -3.58 8.18
CA THR A 143 -0.94 -4.55 9.13
C THR A 143 -1.13 -5.90 8.43
N ILE A 144 -0.87 -6.97 9.16
CA ILE A 144 -0.78 -8.38 8.71
C ILE A 144 -2.11 -9.02 8.27
N TYR A 145 -3.14 -8.24 7.95
CA TYR A 145 -4.53 -8.71 7.80
C TYR A 145 -5.21 -8.41 6.45
N HIS A 146 -4.55 -7.75 5.50
CA HIS A 146 -5.12 -7.51 4.17
C HIS A 146 -5.13 -8.75 3.28
N ASP A 147 -6.17 -8.91 2.46
CA ASP A 147 -6.24 -9.99 1.50
C ASP A 147 -5.38 -9.68 0.26
N ARG A 148 -4.50 -10.63 -0.07
CA ARG A 148 -3.56 -10.51 -1.18
C ARG A 148 -4.14 -11.15 -2.43
N TYR A 149 -4.34 -10.34 -3.47
CA TYR A 149 -4.80 -10.81 -4.77
C TYR A 149 -3.73 -10.59 -5.84
N ASN A 150 -3.51 -11.61 -6.67
CA ASN A 150 -2.62 -11.45 -7.82
C ASN A 150 -3.35 -10.66 -8.91
N VAL A 151 -2.57 -9.98 -9.73
CA VAL A 151 -3.00 -9.21 -10.89
C VAL A 151 -2.45 -9.88 -12.14
N ALA A 152 -3.29 -10.07 -13.15
CA ALA A 152 -2.89 -10.68 -14.41
C ALA A 152 -3.58 -10.03 -15.61
N PRO A 153 -3.04 -10.25 -16.83
CA PRO A 153 -3.75 -9.92 -18.05
C PRO A 153 -5.13 -10.58 -18.08
N THR A 154 -6.15 -9.81 -18.44
CA THR A 154 -7.52 -10.32 -18.61
C THR A 154 -7.58 -11.42 -19.65
N THR A 155 -8.34 -12.47 -19.35
CA THR A 155 -8.49 -13.61 -20.25
C THR A 155 -9.73 -13.56 -21.14
N CYS A 156 -10.63 -12.60 -20.91
CA CYS A 156 -11.80 -12.36 -21.75
C CYS A 156 -11.86 -10.92 -22.29
N GLN A 157 -12.55 -10.75 -23.41
CA GLN A 157 -12.79 -9.46 -24.05
C GLN A 157 -14.25 -9.05 -23.91
N ALA A 158 -14.48 -7.75 -23.72
CA ALA A 158 -15.82 -7.21 -23.78
C ALA A 158 -16.38 -7.30 -25.22
N ILE A 159 -17.64 -7.71 -25.34
CA ILE A 159 -18.32 -7.84 -26.65
C ILE A 159 -18.43 -6.47 -27.36
N THR A 160 -18.51 -5.41 -26.56
CA THR A 160 -18.38 -4.01 -27.00
C THR A 160 -17.22 -3.36 -26.25
N PRO A 161 -16.46 -2.43 -26.88
CA PRO A 161 -15.45 -1.64 -26.17
C PRO A 161 -15.99 -1.11 -24.83
N PRO A 162 -15.15 -1.06 -23.78
CA PRO A 162 -13.71 -0.87 -23.77
C PRO A 162 -12.93 -2.20 -23.80
N ILE A 163 -11.63 -2.11 -24.03
CA ILE A 163 -10.70 -3.23 -23.81
C ILE A 163 -10.10 -3.03 -22.43
N PHE A 164 -10.36 -3.97 -21.53
CA PHE A 164 -9.70 -4.01 -20.22
C PHE A 164 -8.53 -4.99 -20.31
N GLU A 165 -7.47 -4.75 -19.54
CA GLU A 165 -6.29 -5.63 -19.51
C GLU A 165 -5.91 -6.11 -18.12
N VAL A 166 -6.46 -5.53 -17.06
CA VAL A 166 -6.02 -5.82 -15.69
C VAL A 166 -7.12 -6.57 -14.92
N GLU A 167 -6.84 -7.81 -14.55
CA GLU A 167 -7.73 -8.70 -13.80
C GLU A 167 -7.15 -9.01 -12.41
N LEU A 168 -8.00 -8.96 -11.37
CA LEU A 168 -7.72 -9.56 -10.08
C LEU A 168 -8.00 -11.07 -10.14
N VAL A 169 -6.95 -11.85 -9.94
CA VAL A 169 -6.99 -13.31 -10.01
C VAL A 169 -7.48 -13.89 -8.69
N ASN A 170 -8.46 -14.80 -8.75
CA ASN A 170 -9.06 -15.49 -7.60
C ASN A 170 -9.78 -14.57 -6.60
N TYR A 171 -10.18 -13.37 -7.02
CA TYR A 171 -11.07 -12.54 -6.22
C TYR A 171 -12.44 -13.25 -6.07
N PRO A 172 -12.95 -13.48 -4.84
CA PRO A 172 -13.92 -14.55 -4.54
C PRO A 172 -15.38 -14.19 -4.87
N VAL A 173 -15.66 -13.92 -6.14
CA VAL A 173 -17.00 -13.57 -6.62
C VAL A 173 -17.76 -14.82 -7.06
N LEU A 174 -18.97 -15.02 -6.50
CA LEU A 174 -19.88 -16.09 -6.88
C LEU A 174 -21.21 -15.52 -7.36
N SER A 175 -21.84 -16.15 -8.35
CA SER A 175 -23.10 -15.69 -8.97
C SER A 175 -24.26 -15.46 -7.99
N GLY A 176 -24.28 -16.16 -6.84
CA GLY A 176 -25.27 -15.96 -5.77
C GLY A 176 -24.99 -14.77 -4.84
N ASN A 177 -23.76 -14.25 -4.87
CA ASN A 177 -23.28 -13.10 -4.08
C ASN A 177 -23.07 -11.85 -4.95
N VAL A 178 -23.17 -11.98 -6.28
CA VAL A 178 -23.39 -10.84 -7.16
C VAL A 178 -24.83 -10.38 -6.93
N THR A 179 -25.04 -9.62 -5.86
CA THR A 179 -26.25 -8.79 -5.83
C THR A 179 -26.19 -7.94 -7.09
N ASN A 180 -27.28 -7.95 -7.83
CA ASN A 180 -27.47 -7.10 -8.99
C ASN A 180 -27.44 -5.65 -8.51
N PHE A 181 -26.24 -5.12 -8.32
CA PHE A 181 -25.95 -3.70 -8.20
C PHE A 181 -26.24 -3.06 -9.56
N ALA A 182 -27.53 -3.06 -9.94
CA ALA A 182 -28.02 -2.54 -11.19
C ALA A 182 -27.56 -1.08 -11.30
N GLY A 183 -26.66 -0.82 -12.25
CA GLY A 183 -26.21 0.52 -12.56
C GLY A 183 -25.16 1.12 -11.61
N GLN A 184 -24.57 0.38 -10.68
CA GLN A 184 -23.43 0.91 -9.92
C GLN A 184 -22.13 0.74 -10.72
N ASN A 185 -21.37 1.84 -10.84
CA ASN A 185 -20.13 1.95 -11.63
C ASN A 185 -20.32 1.76 -13.15
N LEU A 186 -21.43 2.24 -13.74
CA LEU A 186 -21.46 2.36 -15.19
C LEU A 186 -20.42 3.39 -15.63
N TYR A 187 -19.35 2.90 -16.26
CA TYR A 187 -18.43 3.76 -17.00
C TYR A 187 -19.16 4.41 -18.19
N ASP A 188 -20.14 3.69 -18.75
CA ASP A 188 -21.00 4.10 -19.84
C ASP A 188 -22.45 3.70 -19.56
N LEU A 189 -23.33 4.71 -19.53
CA LEU A 189 -24.77 4.56 -19.35
C LEU A 189 -25.45 3.77 -20.49
N THR A 190 -24.73 3.48 -21.58
CA THR A 190 -25.21 2.63 -22.67
C THR A 190 -25.04 1.14 -22.38
N ILE A 191 -24.19 0.76 -21.43
CA ILE A 191 -24.01 -0.64 -21.03
C ILE A 191 -25.03 -0.96 -19.95
N THR A 192 -25.92 -1.89 -20.28
CA THR A 192 -26.90 -2.41 -19.31
C THR A 192 -26.38 -3.74 -18.79
N PRO A 193 -26.09 -3.88 -17.48
CA PRO A 193 -25.64 -5.14 -16.94
C PRO A 193 -26.68 -6.24 -17.16
N ILE A 194 -26.23 -7.42 -17.56
CA ILE A 194 -27.11 -8.57 -17.70
C ILE A 194 -27.22 -9.35 -16.38
N PRO A 195 -28.32 -10.07 -16.14
CA PRO A 195 -28.40 -10.98 -14.99
C PRO A 195 -27.35 -12.10 -15.09
N PRO A 196 -26.76 -12.54 -13.98
CA PRO A 196 -25.81 -13.65 -13.98
C PRO A 196 -26.38 -14.92 -14.63
N GLN A 197 -25.63 -15.54 -15.53
CA GLN A 197 -25.99 -16.74 -16.30
C GLN A 197 -25.34 -18.04 -15.78
N GLY A 198 -24.43 -17.95 -14.81
CA GLY A 198 -23.69 -19.07 -14.23
C GLY A 198 -22.37 -19.42 -14.93
N GLY A 199 -21.83 -18.50 -15.74
CA GLY A 199 -20.51 -18.57 -16.36
C GLY A 199 -19.38 -18.22 -15.38
N GLN A 200 -18.14 -18.30 -15.87
CA GLN A 200 -16.97 -17.83 -15.11
C GLN A 200 -17.05 -16.31 -14.95
N ILE A 201 -16.77 -15.81 -13.74
CA ILE A 201 -16.75 -14.38 -13.45
C ILE A 201 -15.30 -13.92 -13.35
N HIS A 202 -15.00 -12.85 -14.09
CA HIS A 202 -13.73 -12.13 -14.08
C HIS A 202 -13.90 -10.84 -13.29
N THR A 203 -12.90 -10.51 -12.48
CA THR A 203 -12.87 -9.27 -11.70
C THR A 203 -11.86 -8.32 -12.33
N ILE A 204 -12.37 -7.30 -12.99
CA ILE A 204 -11.60 -6.37 -13.80
C ILE A 204 -11.35 -5.09 -13.01
N ILE A 205 -10.13 -4.58 -13.01
CA ILE A 205 -9.85 -3.24 -12.49
C ILE A 205 -10.21 -2.24 -13.61
N GLU A 206 -11.32 -1.52 -13.45
CA GLU A 206 -11.84 -0.59 -14.47
C GLU A 206 -11.25 0.82 -14.30
N TYR A 207 -11.12 1.29 -13.04
CA TYR A 207 -10.58 2.61 -12.72
C TYR A 207 -9.76 2.59 -11.43
N ALA A 208 -8.85 3.57 -11.30
CA ALA A 208 -8.16 3.90 -10.07
C ALA A 208 -8.44 5.36 -9.69
N LEU A 209 -9.07 5.58 -8.54
CA LEU A 209 -9.18 6.89 -7.90
C LEU A 209 -7.97 7.06 -6.99
N VAL A 210 -7.09 7.99 -7.35
CA VAL A 210 -5.88 8.31 -6.59
C VAL A 210 -6.07 9.63 -5.86
N ILE A 211 -5.83 9.64 -4.56
CA ILE A 211 -5.89 10.82 -3.71
C ILE A 211 -4.47 11.11 -3.24
N CYS A 212 -3.89 12.22 -3.70
CA CYS A 212 -2.49 12.58 -3.44
C CYS A 212 -2.43 13.85 -2.59
N PRO A 213 -1.48 14.03 -1.67
CA PRO A 213 -1.24 15.33 -1.05
C PRO A 213 -1.04 16.44 -2.11
N ALA A 214 -1.72 17.58 -1.95
CA ALA A 214 -1.67 18.69 -2.91
C ALA A 214 -0.33 19.44 -2.90
N SER A 215 0.42 19.29 -1.80
CA SER A 215 1.81 19.66 -1.65
C SER A 215 2.45 18.59 -0.79
N CYS A 216 3.48 17.96 -1.29
CA CYS A 216 4.31 17.05 -0.54
C CYS A 216 5.55 17.86 -0.12
N PRO A 217 5.71 18.17 1.18
CA PRO A 217 6.96 18.71 1.69
C PRO A 217 8.09 17.73 1.36
N ASP A 218 9.17 18.25 0.82
CA ASP A 218 10.40 17.53 0.47
C ASP A 218 11.51 18.42 1.04
N ALA A 219 11.93 18.09 2.26
CA ALA A 219 12.78 18.95 3.07
C ALA A 219 14.24 18.92 2.59
N ASP A 220 14.64 17.91 1.85
CA ASP A 220 16.00 17.73 1.36
C ASP A 220 16.15 17.80 -0.17
N ASP A 221 15.03 18.03 -0.88
CA ASP A 221 14.93 18.23 -2.33
C ASP A 221 15.40 17.00 -3.14
N ASP A 222 15.16 15.80 -2.63
CA ASP A 222 15.57 14.54 -3.27
C ASP A 222 14.50 13.94 -4.23
N GLY A 223 13.28 14.50 -4.18
CA GLY A 223 12.13 14.09 -4.99
C GLY A 223 11.17 13.12 -4.30
N ILE A 224 11.41 12.78 -3.04
CA ILE A 224 10.56 11.95 -2.18
C ILE A 224 9.92 12.84 -1.10
N CYS A 225 8.71 12.50 -0.66
CA CYS A 225 7.98 13.30 0.33
C CYS A 225 8.44 12.99 1.75
N ASP A 226 8.53 13.99 2.63
CA ASP A 226 8.95 13.84 4.03
C ASP A 226 8.21 12.73 4.80
N ASP A 227 6.95 12.43 4.45
CA ASP A 227 6.12 11.42 5.09
C ASP A 227 6.36 9.99 4.58
N VAL A 228 7.03 9.83 3.45
CA VAL A 228 7.38 8.54 2.82
C VAL A 228 8.88 8.35 2.61
N ASP A 229 9.67 9.38 2.93
CA ASP A 229 11.13 9.38 2.86
C ASP A 229 11.72 8.66 4.08
N ASN A 230 12.55 7.64 3.85
CA ASN A 230 13.27 6.95 4.91
C ASN A 230 14.50 7.72 5.43
N CYS A 231 14.82 8.86 4.83
CA CYS A 231 15.77 9.86 5.32
C CYS A 231 15.27 11.32 5.09
N PRO A 232 14.21 11.80 5.76
CA PRO A 232 13.52 13.08 5.47
C PRO A 232 14.34 14.38 5.52
N ASN A 233 15.64 14.30 5.79
CA ASN A 233 16.54 15.46 5.88
C ASN A 233 17.89 15.19 5.19
N THR A 234 18.07 14.05 4.52
CA THR A 234 19.33 13.64 3.87
C THR A 234 19.05 13.00 2.51
N PRO A 235 19.39 13.68 1.39
CA PRO A 235 18.92 13.27 0.08
C PRO A 235 19.32 11.84 -0.29
N ASN A 236 18.34 11.00 -0.56
CA ASN A 236 18.51 9.63 -1.02
C ASN A 236 17.40 9.20 -1.99
N PRO A 237 17.43 9.70 -3.25
CA PRO A 237 16.38 9.42 -4.22
C PRO A 237 16.17 7.93 -4.55
N SER A 238 17.10 7.05 -4.16
CA SER A 238 16.98 5.59 -4.32
C SER A 238 16.27 4.89 -3.16
N GLN A 239 16.04 5.58 -2.03
CA GLN A 239 15.36 5.06 -0.84
C GLN A 239 15.89 3.68 -0.40
N SER A 240 17.23 3.53 -0.44
CA SER A 240 17.89 2.27 -0.11
C SER A 240 17.85 2.05 1.40
N ASP A 241 17.50 0.83 1.82
CA ASP A 241 17.42 0.37 3.21
C ASP A 241 17.79 -1.13 3.18
N VAL A 242 19.07 -1.42 3.38
CA VAL A 242 19.64 -2.76 3.18
C VAL A 242 19.19 -3.75 4.26
N ASP A 243 18.99 -3.28 5.48
CA ASP A 243 18.70 -4.13 6.62
C ASP A 243 17.20 -4.15 7.00
N GLY A 244 16.40 -3.25 6.42
CA GLY A 244 14.95 -3.24 6.50
C GLY A 244 14.42 -2.72 7.82
N ASP A 245 15.15 -1.81 8.47
CA ASP A 245 14.78 -1.25 9.76
C ASP A 245 13.90 0.01 9.64
N GLY A 246 13.74 0.53 8.42
CA GLY A 246 12.93 1.71 8.10
C GLY A 246 13.72 3.03 8.06
N VAL A 247 15.03 3.00 8.26
CA VAL A 247 15.95 4.14 8.13
C VAL A 247 16.80 3.93 6.88
N GLY A 248 16.91 4.95 6.03
CA GLY A 248 17.67 4.79 4.79
C GLY A 248 19.19 4.71 5.01
N ASP A 249 19.87 3.93 4.17
CA ASP A 249 21.32 3.64 4.27
C ASP A 249 22.20 4.89 4.40
N VAL A 250 21.75 6.04 3.90
CA VAL A 250 22.52 7.30 3.92
C VAL A 250 22.45 8.03 5.27
N CYS A 251 21.40 7.76 6.06
CA CYS A 251 21.14 8.39 7.35
C CYS A 251 21.08 7.39 8.50
N ASP A 252 21.33 6.10 8.22
CA ASP A 252 21.44 5.02 9.18
C ASP A 252 22.86 4.96 9.81
N ASN A 253 22.93 4.95 11.13
CA ASN A 253 24.17 4.80 11.89
C ASN A 253 24.65 3.34 12.05
N CYS A 254 23.86 2.36 11.60
CA CYS A 254 24.24 0.96 11.43
C CYS A 254 23.65 0.31 10.16
N PRO A 255 24.07 0.70 8.92
CA PRO A 255 23.45 0.32 7.62
C PRO A 255 23.32 -1.17 7.26
N ASN A 256 23.76 -2.07 8.12
CA ASN A 256 23.73 -3.51 7.90
C ASN A 256 23.20 -4.29 9.12
N THR A 257 22.66 -3.61 10.13
CA THR A 257 22.20 -4.23 11.38
C THR A 257 20.98 -3.48 11.91
N PRO A 258 19.78 -4.08 11.82
CA PRO A 258 18.54 -3.35 12.05
C PRO A 258 18.47 -2.67 13.42
N ASN A 259 18.29 -1.35 13.43
CA ASN A 259 18.22 -0.55 14.64
C ASN A 259 17.29 0.67 14.47
N PRO A 260 15.97 0.47 14.40
CA PRO A 260 15.02 1.56 14.10
C PRO A 260 15.06 2.75 15.08
N SER A 261 15.63 2.56 16.27
CA SER A 261 15.81 3.63 17.26
C SER A 261 16.99 4.56 16.99
N GLN A 262 17.94 4.16 16.14
CA GLN A 262 19.14 4.91 15.78
C GLN A 262 19.89 5.44 17.02
N SER A 263 20.01 4.61 18.06
CA SER A 263 20.66 4.98 19.32
C SER A 263 22.16 5.06 19.12
N ASP A 264 22.76 6.16 19.55
CA ASP A 264 24.21 6.44 19.52
C ASP A 264 24.51 7.22 20.81
N VAL A 265 24.88 6.48 21.86
CA VAL A 265 25.01 7.01 23.23
C VAL A 265 26.19 7.96 23.36
N ASP A 266 27.26 7.75 22.62
CA ASP A 266 28.49 8.50 22.74
C ASP A 266 28.70 9.55 21.63
N GLY A 267 27.86 9.52 20.60
CA GLY A 267 27.74 10.53 19.56
C GLY A 267 28.88 10.47 18.54
N ASP A 268 29.43 9.29 18.29
CA ASP A 268 30.55 9.09 17.38
C ASP A 268 30.12 8.83 15.93
N GLY A 269 28.82 8.62 15.70
CA GLY A 269 28.22 8.37 14.40
C GLY A 269 28.06 6.88 14.06
N VAL A 270 28.43 5.98 14.96
CA VAL A 270 28.19 4.53 14.88
C VAL A 270 27.10 4.18 15.90
N GLY A 271 26.05 3.48 15.47
CA GLY A 271 24.96 3.14 16.37
C GLY A 271 25.36 2.10 17.42
N ASP A 272 24.76 2.19 18.62
CA ASP A 272 25.07 1.34 19.78
C ASP A 272 25.02 -0.17 19.47
N VAL A 273 24.25 -0.58 18.46
CA VAL A 273 24.09 -2.00 18.07
C VAL A 273 25.26 -2.53 17.25
N CYS A 274 26.00 -1.65 16.57
CA CYS A 274 27.13 -1.99 15.71
C CYS A 274 28.44 -1.34 16.17
N ASP A 275 28.42 -0.61 17.27
CA ASP A 275 29.58 -0.01 17.91
C ASP A 275 30.33 -1.02 18.82
N ASN A 276 31.64 -1.19 18.58
CA ASN A 276 32.52 -2.02 19.40
C ASN A 276 32.98 -1.36 20.71
N CYS A 277 32.61 -0.10 20.94
CA CYS A 277 32.78 0.66 22.18
C CYS A 277 31.59 1.61 22.48
N PRO A 278 30.36 1.11 22.77
CA PRO A 278 29.09 1.89 22.87
C PRO A 278 29.00 3.05 23.89
N ASN A 279 30.09 3.33 24.61
CA ASN A 279 30.15 4.41 25.61
C ASN A 279 31.45 5.22 25.49
N THR A 280 32.23 5.05 24.43
CA THR A 280 33.55 5.67 24.25
C THR A 280 33.79 5.98 22.77
N PRO A 281 33.70 7.26 22.36
CA PRO A 281 33.69 7.62 20.95
C PRO A 281 34.91 7.10 20.20
N ASN A 282 34.67 6.31 19.15
CA ASN A 282 35.67 5.73 18.27
C ASN A 282 35.12 5.51 16.84
N PRO A 283 34.91 6.59 16.06
CA PRO A 283 34.27 6.50 14.74
C PRO A 283 34.99 5.59 13.72
N ASP A 284 36.26 5.27 13.98
CA ASP A 284 37.07 4.38 13.14
C ASP A 284 36.87 2.89 13.44
N GLN A 285 36.22 2.56 14.57
CA GLN A 285 35.86 1.21 15.00
C GLN A 285 37.05 0.24 14.98
N THR A 286 38.27 0.75 15.23
CA THR A 286 39.49 -0.05 15.19
C THR A 286 39.46 -1.12 16.27
N ASP A 287 39.58 -2.38 15.86
CA ASP A 287 39.76 -3.56 16.72
C ASP A 287 41.01 -4.30 16.23
N SER A 288 42.15 -4.08 16.90
CA SER A 288 43.45 -4.55 16.42
C SER A 288 43.67 -6.05 16.60
N ASP A 289 42.97 -6.69 17.55
CA ASP A 289 43.15 -8.12 17.85
C ASP A 289 41.93 -8.99 17.48
N GLY A 290 40.83 -8.36 17.08
CA GLY A 290 39.66 -8.99 16.48
C GLY A 290 38.77 -9.70 17.50
N ASP A 291 38.78 -9.25 18.75
CA ASP A 291 37.98 -9.86 19.82
C ASP A 291 36.56 -9.28 19.94
N GLY A 292 36.25 -8.24 19.15
CA GLY A 292 34.97 -7.56 19.12
C GLY A 292 34.85 -6.37 20.09
N ILE A 293 35.92 -6.04 20.82
CA ILE A 293 36.02 -4.84 21.67
C ILE A 293 36.97 -3.86 20.98
N GLY A 294 36.54 -2.61 20.79
CA GLY A 294 37.38 -1.62 20.12
C GLY A 294 38.60 -1.21 20.94
N ASP A 295 39.70 -0.88 20.25
CA ASP A 295 40.98 -0.42 20.82
C ASP A 295 40.83 0.79 21.78
N ALA A 296 39.72 1.52 21.66
CA ALA A 296 39.38 2.71 22.46
C ALA A 296 38.86 2.37 23.87
N CYS A 297 38.14 1.25 24.01
CA CYS A 297 37.56 0.79 25.27
C CYS A 297 38.12 -0.55 25.72
N ASP A 298 38.97 -1.18 24.92
CA ASP A 298 39.72 -2.37 25.31
C ASP A 298 40.77 -2.01 26.37
N THR A 299 40.56 -2.56 27.56
CA THR A 299 41.43 -2.40 28.73
C THR A 299 42.38 -3.59 28.92
N CYS A 300 42.24 -4.62 28.09
CA CYS A 300 43.05 -5.82 28.08
C CYS A 300 44.21 -5.71 27.07
N CYS A 301 45.13 -6.67 27.12
CA CYS A 301 46.49 -6.49 26.60
C CYS A 301 46.60 -6.69 25.07
N ARG A 302 46.96 -5.61 24.37
CA ARG A 302 47.47 -5.49 22.98
C ARG A 302 48.61 -6.43 22.52
N TYR A 303 48.73 -7.64 23.04
CA TYR A 303 49.80 -8.58 22.66
C TYR A 303 49.23 -9.93 22.22
N ARG A 304 49.37 -10.21 20.92
CA ARG A 304 49.45 -11.56 20.39
C ARG A 304 50.40 -12.39 21.26
N GLY A 305 49.88 -13.20 22.18
CA GLY A 305 50.69 -14.22 22.85
C GLY A 305 50.29 -14.73 24.24
N ASP A 306 49.40 -14.11 25.01
CA ASP A 306 49.18 -14.55 26.39
C ASP A 306 48.05 -15.60 26.54
N VAL A 307 48.45 -16.85 26.34
CA VAL A 307 47.87 -18.01 27.01
C VAL A 307 48.10 -17.90 28.52
N ASN A 308 47.33 -17.09 29.27
CA ASN A 308 47.04 -17.29 30.70
C ASN A 308 46.20 -16.14 31.28
N HIS A 309 44.88 -16.33 31.36
CA HIS A 309 44.09 -15.75 32.44
C HIS A 309 43.56 -16.87 33.34
N LEU A 310 44.46 -17.40 34.17
CA LEU A 310 44.12 -18.09 35.41
C LEU A 310 44.19 -17.04 36.53
N GLY A 311 43.09 -16.81 37.25
CA GLY A 311 43.14 -16.23 38.59
C GLY A 311 42.05 -15.21 38.90
N GLY A 312 40.90 -15.72 39.36
CA GLY A 312 39.85 -14.99 40.08
C GLY A 312 38.88 -15.97 40.70
#